data_AF-A0A2A4WLZ6-F1
#
_entry.id   AF-A0A2A4WLZ6-F1
#
_cell.length_a   1.000
_cell.length_b   1.000
_cell.length_c   1.000
_cell.angle_alpha   90.00
_cell.angle_beta   90.00
_cell.angle_gamma   90.00
#
_symmetry.space_group_name_H-M   'P 1'
#
loop_
_entity.id
_entity.type
_entity.pdbx_description
1 polymer ?
#
loop_
_entity_poly.entity_id
_entity_poly.type
_entity_poly.pdbx_seq_one_letter_code
_entity_poly.pdbx_strand_id
1 'polypeptide(L)'
;MQLEANRIDDYLAKVPKDRQPYFSKLHEVVVNNLPKGFEVGMGSSMITYFVPHSIYPNGYHCKPSDPLPFVSLGVQKNFIGFYHMGIYADPALKDWFVEEYGKQCKYKLDMGKSCIRLKKPEFIPIQLFGELIKKMSCEEWIEIYESQIKR
;
A
#
# COMPACT_ATOMS: atom_id res chain seq x y z
N MET A 1 -6.57 -0.18 15.78
CA MET A 1 -6.82 1.24 16.10
C MET A 1 -7.36 1.84 14.82
N GLN A 2 -8.41 2.64 14.90
CA GLN A 2 -8.98 3.30 13.74
C GLN A 2 -8.84 4.80 13.96
N LEU A 3 -8.26 5.49 12.98
CA LEU A 3 -8.22 6.94 12.96
C LEU A 3 -9.40 7.38 12.09
N GLU A 4 -10.32 8.15 12.67
CA GLU A 4 -11.39 8.77 11.91
C GLU A 4 -10.82 9.98 11.18
N ALA A 5 -10.68 9.89 9.86
CA ALA A 5 -10.26 11.00 9.01
C ALA A 5 -10.89 10.86 7.62
N ASN A 6 -11.38 11.97 7.08
CA ASN A 6 -12.00 12.03 5.75
C ASN A 6 -11.05 12.62 4.70
N ARG A 7 -9.86 13.07 5.11
CA ARG A 7 -8.83 13.68 4.26
C ARG A 7 -7.46 13.13 4.64
N ILE A 8 -6.57 13.03 3.65
CA ILE A 8 -5.20 12.56 3.85
C ILE A 8 -4.46 13.43 4.87
N ASP A 9 -4.53 14.76 4.75
CA ASP A 9 -3.86 15.69 5.65
C ASP A 9 -4.31 15.51 7.12
N ASP A 10 -5.61 15.29 7.32
CA ASP A 10 -6.18 15.02 8.65
C ASP A 10 -5.71 13.66 9.19
N TYR A 11 -5.65 12.64 8.33
CA TYR A 11 -5.10 11.34 8.71
C TYR A 11 -3.63 11.44 9.15
N LEU A 12 -2.80 12.15 8.35
CA LEU A 12 -1.38 12.39 8.64
C LEU A 12 -1.20 13.15 9.97
N ALA A 13 -2.05 14.15 10.23
CA ALA A 13 -2.03 14.92 11.48
C ALA A 13 -2.41 14.06 12.71
N LYS A 14 -3.27 13.05 12.54
CA LYS A 14 -3.73 12.14 13.59
C LYS A 14 -2.82 10.95 13.85
N VAL A 15 -1.80 10.73 13.01
CA VAL A 15 -0.79 9.70 13.27
C VAL A 15 -0.05 10.00 14.59
N PRO A 16 0.13 9.00 15.48
CA PRO A 16 0.92 9.17 16.71
C PRO A 16 2.29 9.81 16.44
N LYS A 17 2.69 10.77 17.28
CA LYS A 17 3.89 11.62 17.07
C LYS A 17 5.17 10.81 16.87
N ASP A 18 5.31 9.67 17.54
CA ASP A 18 6.44 8.75 17.43
C ASP A 18 6.55 8.09 16.04
N ARG A 19 5.45 8.03 15.28
CA ARG A 19 5.36 7.36 13.97
C ARG A 19 5.17 8.33 12.81
N GLN A 20 4.64 9.52 13.10
CA GLN A 20 4.30 10.53 12.10
C GLN A 20 5.41 10.84 11.09
N PRO A 21 6.68 11.07 11.47
CA PRO A 21 7.72 11.39 10.49
C PRO A 21 7.98 10.22 9.52
N TYR A 22 7.99 8.99 10.02
CA TYR A 22 8.23 7.79 9.22
C TYR A 22 7.02 7.44 8.34
N PHE A 23 5.81 7.60 8.88
CA PHE A 23 4.58 7.38 8.15
C PHE A 23 4.44 8.37 6.99
N SER A 24 4.70 9.65 7.24
CA SER A 24 4.63 10.71 6.23
C SER A 24 5.67 10.50 5.13
N LYS A 25 6.90 10.14 5.52
CA LYS A 25 7.96 9.82 4.57
C LYS A 25 7.62 8.60 3.70
N LEU A 26 7.01 7.58 4.29
CA LEU A 26 6.56 6.41 3.54
C LEU A 26 5.42 6.77 2.58
N HIS A 27 4.45 7.58 3.00
CA HIS A 27 3.40 8.11 2.13
C HIS A 27 3.97 8.89 0.95
N GLU A 28 4.88 9.83 1.21
CA GLU A 28 5.54 10.66 0.19
C GLU A 28 6.27 9.78 -0.84
N VAL A 29 7.03 8.79 -0.38
CA VAL A 29 7.75 7.90 -1.30
C VAL A 29 6.80 7.04 -2.12
N VAL A 30 5.67 6.61 -1.58
CA VAL A 30 4.67 5.91 -2.40
C VAL A 30 4.13 6.84 -3.48
N VAL A 31 3.68 8.04 -3.13
CA VAL A 31 3.13 9.02 -4.10
C VAL A 31 4.14 9.34 -5.20
N ASN A 32 5.38 9.63 -4.83
CA ASN A 32 6.44 10.00 -5.78
C ASN A 32 6.85 8.87 -6.73
N ASN A 33 6.58 7.62 -6.37
CA ASN A 33 6.94 6.45 -7.16
C ASN A 33 5.71 5.76 -7.79
N LEU A 34 4.51 6.26 -7.51
CA LEU A 34 3.25 5.67 -7.95
C LEU A 34 3.16 5.74 -9.49
N PRO A 35 2.95 4.62 -10.18
CA PRO A 35 2.80 4.62 -11.63
C PRO A 35 1.61 5.48 -12.08
N LYS A 36 1.67 5.97 -13.32
CA LYS A 36 0.55 6.68 -13.92
C LYS A 36 -0.69 5.79 -13.96
N GLY A 37 -1.86 6.40 -13.77
CA GLY A 37 -3.15 5.71 -13.74
C GLY A 37 -3.66 5.41 -12.32
N PHE A 38 -2.82 5.46 -11.30
CA PHE A 38 -3.28 5.40 -9.92
C PHE A 38 -3.59 6.79 -9.36
N GLU A 39 -4.53 6.83 -8.43
CA GLU A 39 -4.87 7.99 -7.60
C GLU A 39 -4.71 7.66 -6.11
N VAL A 40 -4.72 8.69 -5.26
CA VAL A 40 -4.62 8.54 -3.81
C VAL A 40 -5.80 9.21 -3.12
N GLY A 41 -6.35 8.55 -2.10
CA GLY A 41 -7.47 9.05 -1.32
C GLY A 41 -7.65 8.28 -0.01
N MET A 42 -8.79 8.47 0.64
CA MET A 42 -9.16 7.68 1.82
C MET A 42 -9.93 6.43 1.38
N GLY A 43 -9.55 5.26 1.91
CA GLY A 43 -10.24 3.98 1.68
C GLY A 43 -10.17 3.09 2.92
N SER A 44 -11.29 2.46 3.29
CA SER A 44 -11.37 1.59 4.49
C SER A 44 -10.70 2.20 5.75
N SER A 45 -10.89 3.51 5.97
CA SER A 45 -10.29 4.30 7.07
C SER A 45 -8.76 4.41 7.06
N MET A 46 -8.13 4.28 5.91
CA MET A 46 -6.68 4.40 5.70
C MET A 46 -6.40 5.24 4.45
N ILE A 47 -5.14 5.65 4.26
CA ILE A 47 -4.71 6.19 2.96
C ILE A 47 -4.66 5.02 2.00
N THR A 48 -5.34 5.13 0.86
CA THR A 48 -5.43 4.10 -0.16
C THR A 48 -5.02 4.68 -1.51
N TYR A 49 -4.20 3.91 -2.23
CA TYR A 49 -3.81 4.16 -3.61
C TYR A 49 -4.56 3.16 -4.48
N PHE A 50 -5.26 3.65 -5.49
CA PHE A 50 -6.27 2.87 -6.22
C PHE A 50 -6.32 3.25 -7.69
N VAL A 51 -6.90 2.36 -8.51
CA VAL A 51 -7.25 2.66 -9.89
C VAL A 51 -8.63 3.33 -9.89
N PRO A 52 -8.77 4.56 -10.43
CA PRO A 52 -10.03 5.28 -10.44
C PRO A 52 -11.03 4.67 -11.43
N HIS A 53 -12.33 4.90 -11.21
CA HIS A 53 -13.40 4.43 -12.11
C HIS A 53 -13.31 4.98 -13.53
N SER A 54 -12.65 6.13 -13.72
CA SER A 54 -12.37 6.69 -15.04
C SER A 54 -11.51 5.78 -15.90
N ILE A 55 -10.65 4.96 -15.27
CA ILE A 55 -9.77 3.99 -15.95
C ILE A 55 -10.38 2.58 -15.87
N TYR A 56 -10.93 2.20 -14.72
CA TYR A 56 -11.52 0.88 -14.51
C TYR A 56 -12.95 0.98 -13.95
N PRO A 57 -13.97 1.07 -14.83
CA PRO A 57 -15.36 1.35 -14.42
C PRO A 57 -15.98 0.29 -13.50
N ASN A 58 -15.56 -0.98 -13.62
CA ASN A 58 -16.11 -2.09 -12.85
C ASN A 58 -15.81 -2.00 -11.34
N GLY A 59 -14.76 -1.27 -10.95
CA GLY A 59 -14.40 -1.08 -9.55
C GLY A 59 -14.06 -2.36 -8.80
N TYR A 60 -14.08 -2.27 -7.47
CA TYR A 60 -13.79 -3.42 -6.61
C TYR A 60 -14.92 -4.46 -6.63
N HIS A 61 -14.61 -5.76 -6.75
CA HIS A 61 -15.59 -6.80 -7.05
C HIS A 61 -16.57 -7.05 -5.91
N CYS A 62 -16.14 -6.88 -4.65
CA CYS A 62 -17.05 -6.99 -3.50
C CYS A 62 -17.99 -5.78 -3.38
N LYS A 63 -17.56 -4.61 -3.87
CA LYS A 63 -18.31 -3.36 -3.81
C LYS A 63 -17.94 -2.48 -5.00
N PRO A 64 -18.61 -2.65 -6.16
CA PRO A 64 -18.26 -1.97 -7.41
C PRO A 64 -18.30 -0.45 -7.37
N SER A 65 -18.92 0.14 -6.35
CA SER A 65 -18.90 1.59 -6.12
C SER A 65 -17.60 2.10 -5.50
N ASP A 66 -16.72 1.20 -5.02
CA ASP A 66 -15.38 1.54 -4.56
C ASP A 66 -14.39 1.37 -5.73
N PRO A 67 -13.38 2.25 -5.86
CA PRO A 67 -12.33 2.09 -6.85
C PRO A 67 -11.49 0.84 -6.57
N LEU A 68 -10.79 0.33 -7.59
CA LEU A 68 -9.99 -0.89 -7.45
C LEU A 68 -8.76 -0.63 -6.54
N PRO A 69 -8.70 -1.19 -5.32
CA PRO A 69 -7.61 -0.92 -4.40
C PRO A 69 -6.31 -1.56 -4.88
N PHE A 70 -5.19 -0.85 -4.72
CA PHE A 70 -3.85 -1.37 -5.03
C PHE A 70 -2.98 -1.44 -3.79
N VAL A 71 -2.82 -0.32 -3.08
CA VAL A 71 -2.04 -0.23 -1.84
C VAL A 71 -2.84 0.51 -0.78
N SER A 72 -2.68 0.15 0.49
CA SER A 72 -3.17 0.95 1.60
C SER A 72 -2.10 1.12 2.67
N LEU A 73 -2.06 2.30 3.27
CA LEU A 73 -1.13 2.69 4.32
C LEU A 73 -1.92 3.17 5.52
N GLY A 74 -1.75 2.51 6.66
CA GLY A 74 -2.49 2.84 7.87
C GLY A 74 -1.72 2.58 9.16
N VAL A 75 -2.17 3.20 10.24
CA VAL A 75 -1.57 3.04 11.56
C VAL A 75 -2.37 2.05 12.39
N GLN A 76 -1.72 0.99 12.84
CA GLN A 76 -2.28 0.02 13.78
C GLN A 76 -1.75 0.27 15.18
N LYS A 77 -2.30 -0.41 16.20
CA LYS A 77 -1.92 -0.19 17.61
C LYS A 77 -0.40 -0.29 17.82
N ASN A 78 0.27 -1.26 17.18
CA ASN A 78 1.68 -1.58 17.43
C ASN A 78 2.61 -1.42 16.22
N PHE A 79 2.10 -1.04 15.05
CA PHE A 79 2.89 -0.97 13.83
C PHE A 79 2.26 -0.02 12.81
N ILE A 80 3.07 0.41 11.83
CA ILE A 80 2.56 0.98 10.58
C ILE A 80 2.26 -0.19 9.64
N GLY A 81 1.02 -0.30 9.18
CA GLY A 81 0.57 -1.33 8.26
C GLY A 81 0.66 -0.85 6.83
N PHE A 82 1.40 -1.60 6.01
CA PHE A 82 1.48 -1.38 4.58
C PHE A 82 0.86 -2.58 3.86
N TYR A 83 -0.26 -2.37 3.19
CA TYR A 83 -1.03 -3.41 2.54
C TYR A 83 -0.83 -3.28 1.03
N HIS A 84 -0.19 -4.27 0.40
CA HIS A 84 0.08 -4.25 -1.03
C HIS A 84 -0.63 -5.41 -1.72
N MET A 85 -1.59 -5.09 -2.59
CA MET A 85 -2.39 -6.11 -3.28
C MET A 85 -1.61 -6.80 -4.40
N GLY A 86 -0.70 -6.10 -5.08
CA GLY A 86 0.25 -6.72 -6.02
C GLY A 86 1.09 -7.84 -5.40
N ILE A 87 1.72 -7.63 -4.23
CA ILE A 87 2.43 -8.69 -3.48
C ILE A 87 1.53 -9.90 -3.19
N TYR A 88 0.25 -9.66 -2.92
CA TYR A 88 -0.68 -10.75 -2.64
C TYR A 88 -1.04 -11.56 -3.89
N ALA A 89 -1.19 -10.88 -5.03
CA ALA A 89 -1.68 -11.47 -6.27
C ALA A 89 -0.57 -12.05 -7.16
N ASP A 90 0.65 -11.51 -7.08
CA ASP A 90 1.82 -11.91 -7.87
C ASP A 90 2.91 -12.56 -6.99
N PRO A 91 3.08 -13.89 -7.07
CA PRO A 91 4.12 -14.61 -6.35
C PRO A 91 5.55 -14.15 -6.68
N ALA A 92 5.83 -13.76 -7.93
CA ALA A 92 7.17 -13.35 -8.34
C ALA A 92 7.55 -12.00 -7.69
N LEU A 93 6.61 -11.05 -7.67
CA LEU A 93 6.79 -9.78 -6.96
C LEU A 93 7.02 -9.99 -5.46
N LYS A 94 6.24 -10.89 -4.85
CA LYS A 94 6.40 -11.24 -3.42
C LYS A 94 7.78 -11.82 -3.15
N ASP A 95 8.23 -12.79 -3.94
CA ASP A 95 9.51 -13.46 -3.73
C ASP A 95 10.69 -12.49 -3.90
N TRP A 96 10.64 -11.62 -4.93
CA TRP A 96 11.59 -10.52 -5.10
C TRP A 96 11.63 -9.60 -3.86
N PHE A 97 10.47 -9.18 -3.35
CA PHE A 97 10.42 -8.27 -2.20
C PHE A 97 10.97 -8.92 -0.93
N VAL A 98 10.66 -10.21 -0.68
CA VAL A 98 11.18 -10.95 0.47
C VAL A 98 12.71 -11.05 0.40
N GLU A 99 13.25 -11.35 -0.78
CA GLU A 99 14.69 -11.45 -1.01
C GLU A 99 15.39 -10.11 -0.79
N GLU A 100 14.91 -9.04 -1.45
CA GLU A 100 15.51 -7.71 -1.34
C GLU A 100 15.40 -7.12 0.05
N TYR A 101 14.27 -7.35 0.74
CA TYR A 101 14.12 -6.94 2.13
C TYR A 101 15.16 -7.63 3.03
N GLY A 102 15.41 -8.93 2.81
CA GLY A 102 16.42 -9.69 3.55
C GLY A 102 17.86 -9.20 3.34
N LYS A 103 18.18 -8.68 2.16
CA LYS A 103 19.50 -8.12 1.84
C LYS A 103 19.74 -6.75 2.46
N GLN A 104 18.70 -5.91 2.48
CA GLN A 104 18.84 -4.48 2.78
C GLN A 104 18.46 -4.12 4.22
N CYS A 105 17.66 -4.96 4.91
CA CYS A 105 17.05 -4.59 6.19
C CYS A 105 17.73 -5.24 7.40
N LYS A 106 17.89 -4.44 8.45
CA LYS A 106 18.43 -4.89 9.75
C LYS A 106 17.53 -5.91 10.46
N TYR A 107 16.21 -5.80 10.27
CA TYR A 107 15.23 -6.63 10.96
C TYR A 107 14.53 -7.54 9.97
N LYS A 108 14.15 -8.73 10.43
CA LYS A 108 13.37 -9.68 9.64
C LYS A 108 12.03 -9.07 9.21
N LEU A 109 11.64 -9.32 7.97
CA LEU A 109 10.33 -8.98 7.43
C LEU A 109 9.22 -9.65 8.25
N ASP A 110 8.28 -8.85 8.76
CA ASP A 110 7.04 -9.32 9.38
C ASP A 110 5.89 -9.00 8.44
N MET A 111 5.31 -10.03 7.81
CA MET A 111 4.19 -9.86 6.90
C MET A 111 3.16 -10.99 6.99
N GLY A 112 1.92 -10.66 6.66
CA GLY A 112 0.87 -11.61 6.28
C GLY A 112 0.80 -11.78 4.76
N LYS A 113 -0.37 -12.13 4.24
CA LYS A 113 -0.61 -12.31 2.79
C LYS A 113 -0.34 -11.04 1.96
N SER A 114 -0.91 -9.91 2.40
CA SER A 114 -0.74 -8.59 1.76
C SER A 114 -0.16 -7.54 2.70
N CYS A 115 -0.17 -7.80 4.01
CA CYS A 115 0.09 -6.82 5.06
C CYS A 115 1.53 -6.93 5.56
N ILE A 116 2.35 -5.92 5.30
CA ILE A 116 3.68 -5.75 5.89
C ILE A 116 3.53 -4.93 7.17
N ARG A 117 4.07 -5.44 8.28
CA ARG A 117 3.92 -4.88 9.63
C ARG A 117 5.21 -4.19 10.07
N LEU A 118 5.26 -2.88 9.90
CA LEU A 118 6.43 -2.06 10.22
C LEU A 118 6.40 -1.66 11.71
N LYS A 119 6.97 -2.51 12.56
CA LYS A 119 7.02 -2.34 14.03
C LYS A 119 8.12 -1.39 14.51
N LYS A 120 9.14 -1.14 13.68
CA LYS A 120 10.28 -0.27 13.98
C LYS A 120 10.36 0.84 12.93
N PRO A 121 9.59 1.93 13.09
CA PRO A 121 9.45 2.99 12.10
C PRO A 121 10.79 3.58 11.62
N GLU A 122 11.76 3.68 12.52
CA GLU A 122 13.10 4.22 12.28
C GLU A 122 13.99 3.34 11.40
N PHE A 123 13.60 2.09 11.17
CA PHE A 123 14.30 1.14 10.31
C PHE A 123 13.50 0.75 9.06
N ILE A 124 12.45 1.50 8.71
CA ILE A 124 11.70 1.25 7.48
C ILE A 124 12.63 1.50 6.28
N PRO A 125 12.79 0.53 5.36
CA PRO A 125 13.62 0.68 4.15
C PRO A 125 12.88 1.52 3.11
N ILE A 126 12.82 2.84 3.33
CA ILE A 126 12.00 3.76 2.54
C ILE A 126 12.25 3.62 1.03
N GLN A 127 13.51 3.53 0.59
CA GLN A 127 13.83 3.39 -0.83
C GLN A 127 13.26 2.11 -1.45
N LEU A 128 13.36 0.97 -0.74
CA LEU A 128 12.85 -0.32 -1.21
C LEU A 128 11.32 -0.29 -1.41
N PHE A 129 10.58 0.44 -0.57
CA PHE A 129 9.14 0.65 -0.79
C PHE A 129 8.86 1.48 -2.04
N GLY A 130 9.69 2.48 -2.34
CA GLY A 130 9.60 3.22 -3.60
C GLY A 130 9.85 2.33 -4.83
N GLU A 131 10.82 1.42 -4.74
CA GLU A 131 11.07 0.42 -5.79
C GLU A 131 9.90 -0.55 -5.94
N LEU A 132 9.38 -1.08 -4.83
CA LEU A 132 8.23 -1.98 -4.81
C LEU A 132 7.03 -1.38 -5.55
N ILE A 133 6.70 -0.12 -5.30
CA ILE A 133 5.56 0.56 -5.93
C ILE A 133 5.72 0.67 -7.46
N LYS A 134 6.95 0.78 -7.97
CA LYS A 134 7.21 0.87 -9.42
C LYS A 134 7.13 -0.46 -10.15
N LYS A 135 7.10 -1.59 -9.43
CA LYS A 135 7.19 -2.93 -10.03
C LYS A 135 5.90 -3.40 -10.71
N MET A 136 4.81 -2.64 -10.58
CA MET A 136 3.52 -3.01 -11.15
C MET A 136 2.79 -1.78 -11.66
N SER A 137 2.57 -1.72 -12.96
CA SER A 137 1.79 -0.66 -13.62
C SER A 137 0.29 -0.77 -13.29
N CYS A 138 -0.46 0.28 -13.64
CA CYS A 138 -1.90 0.30 -13.47
C CYS A 138 -2.58 -0.78 -14.33
N GLU A 139 -2.11 -0.94 -15.57
CA GLU A 139 -2.61 -1.91 -16.54
C GLU A 139 -2.35 -3.34 -16.07
N GLU A 140 -1.11 -3.66 -15.69
CA GLU A 140 -0.75 -4.99 -15.15
C GLU A 140 -1.56 -5.33 -13.91
N TRP A 141 -1.81 -4.35 -13.04
CA TRP A 141 -2.64 -4.57 -11.85
C TRP A 141 -4.08 -4.93 -12.22
N ILE A 142 -4.70 -4.23 -13.18
CA ILE A 142 -6.06 -4.54 -13.66
C ILE A 142 -6.11 -5.94 -14.27
N GLU A 143 -5.12 -6.30 -15.10
CA GLU A 143 -5.05 -7.61 -15.75
C GLU A 143 -4.95 -8.76 -14.73
N ILE A 144 -4.02 -8.64 -13.78
CA ILE A 144 -3.85 -9.62 -12.70
C ILE A 144 -5.15 -9.73 -11.90
N TYR A 145 -5.75 -8.60 -11.54
CA TYR A 145 -6.98 -8.57 -10.77
C TYR A 145 -8.15 -9.27 -11.46
N GLU A 146 -8.41 -8.95 -12.74
CA GLU A 146 -9.47 -9.59 -13.53
C GLU A 146 -9.22 -11.10 -13.74
N SER A 147 -7.96 -11.53 -13.85
CA SER A 147 -7.61 -12.96 -13.96
C SER A 147 -7.95 -13.78 -12.71
N GLN A 148 -8.02 -13.14 -11.54
CA GLN A 148 -8.23 -13.82 -10.26
C GLN A 148 -9.66 -13.69 -9.72
N ILE A 149 -10.45 -12.75 -10.23
CA ILE A 149 -11.87 -12.71 -9.93
C ILE A 149 -12.55 -13.87 -10.64
N LYS A 150 -13.06 -14.83 -9.87
CA LYS A 150 -14.02 -15.80 -10.38
C LYS A 150 -15.34 -15.07 -10.63
N ARG A 151 -15.66 -14.85 -11.90
CA ARG A 151 -16.99 -14.42 -12.35
C ARG A 151 -17.92 -15.62 -12.47
#